data_AF-A0AAV8GLQ7-F1
#
_entry.id   AF-A0AAV8GLQ7-F1
#
_cell.length_a   1.000
_cell.length_b   1.000
_cell.length_c   1.000
_cell.angle_alpha   90.00
_cell.angle_beta   90.00
_cell.angle_gamma   90.00
#
_symmetry.space_group_name_H-M   'P 1'
#
loop_
_entity.id
_entity.type
_entity.pdbx_description
1 polymer ?
#
loop_
_entity_poly.entity_id
_entity_poly.type
_entity_poly.pdbx_seq_one_letter_code
_entity_poly.pdbx_strand_id
1 'polypeptide(L)'
;MQHRKHKKLTFHDYLTYYSDGCAENLTISQLKQILSIHGFKQLGNSRKEDIVEAVRHLHMIPPVRSTITTNLVPLISLHAASLSVQEVTKDM
;
A
#
# COMPACT_ATOMS: atom_id res chain seq x y z
N MET A 1 -1.38 -5.28 33.81
CA MET A 1 -2.03 -4.63 32.63
C MET A 1 -1.79 -5.50 31.40
N GLN A 2 -2.83 -6.14 30.87
CA GLN A 2 -2.69 -7.00 29.70
C GLN A 2 -2.51 -6.14 28.45
N HIS A 3 -1.35 -6.25 27.80
CA HIS A 3 -1.15 -5.69 26.47
C HIS A 3 -1.97 -6.55 25.50
N ARG A 4 -3.20 -6.13 25.17
CA ARG A 4 -3.93 -6.73 24.05
C ARG A 4 -3.01 -6.62 22.84
N LYS A 5 -2.51 -7.75 22.33
CA LYS A 5 -1.68 -7.79 21.13
C LYS A 5 -2.52 -7.24 19.98
N HIS A 6 -2.34 -5.96 19.66
CA HIS A 6 -3.00 -5.36 18.51
C HIS A 6 -2.56 -6.11 17.25
N LYS A 7 -3.53 -6.50 16.42
CA LYS A 7 -3.26 -7.18 15.15
C LYS A 7 -2.35 -6.27 14.32
N LYS A 8 -1.13 -6.74 14.05
CA LYS A 8 -0.17 -6.02 13.21
C LYS A 8 -0.73 -5.95 11.79
N LEU A 9 -0.53 -4.81 11.13
CA LEU A 9 -0.81 -4.67 9.70
C LEU A 9 0.11 -5.63 8.95
N THR A 10 -0.47 -6.54 8.17
CA THR A 10 0.33 -7.39 7.29
C THR A 10 0.66 -6.65 6.00
N PHE A 11 1.72 -7.07 5.31
CA PHE A 11 2.06 -6.49 4.01
C PHE A 11 0.94 -6.71 2.98
N HIS A 12 0.24 -7.84 3.05
CA HIS A 12 -0.93 -8.12 2.22
C HIS A 12 -2.06 -7.11 2.48
N ASP A 13 -2.40 -6.85 3.74
CA ASP A 13 -3.42 -5.85 4.10
C ASP A 13 -3.08 -4.45 3.56
N TYR A 14 -1.79 -4.07 3.61
CA TYR A 14 -1.30 -2.80 3.06
C TYR A 14 -1.44 -2.76 1.54
N LEU A 15 -1.09 -3.85 0.83
CA LEU A 15 -1.23 -3.93 -0.62
C LEU A 15 -2.68 -3.88 -1.08
N THR A 16 -3.58 -4.60 -0.41
CA THR A 16 -5.01 -4.56 -0.72
C THR A 16 -5.56 -3.15 -0.52
N TYR A 17 -5.18 -2.48 0.58
CA TYR A 17 -5.55 -1.08 0.79
C TYR A 17 -4.97 -0.15 -0.27
N TYR A 18 -3.72 -0.36 -0.68
CA TYR A 18 -3.07 0.40 -1.75
C TYR A 18 -3.79 0.29 -3.10
N SER A 19 -4.23 -0.92 -3.46
CA SER A 19 -4.90 -1.18 -4.74
C SER A 19 -6.33 -0.64 -4.77
N ASP A 20 -7.09 -0.89 -3.71
CA ASP A 20 -8.55 -0.69 -3.74
C ASP A 20 -8.96 0.63 -3.06
N GLY A 21 -8.06 1.27 -2.32
CA GLY A 21 -8.33 2.48 -1.52
C GLY A 21 -9.29 2.26 -0.35
N CYS A 22 -9.75 1.02 -0.12
CA CYS A 22 -10.81 0.70 0.83
C CYS A 22 -10.28 0.42 2.24
N ALA A 23 -10.51 1.35 3.16
CA ALA A 23 -10.10 1.25 4.56
C ALA A 23 -11.10 0.50 5.47
N GLU A 24 -12.25 0.04 4.95
CA GLU A 24 -13.36 -0.50 5.75
C GLU A 24 -12.99 -1.77 6.53
N ASN A 25 -12.10 -2.59 5.97
CA ASN A 25 -11.65 -3.84 6.58
C ASN A 25 -10.47 -3.66 7.56
N LEU A 26 -9.99 -2.43 7.73
CA LEU A 26 -8.84 -2.13 8.59
C LEU A 26 -9.28 -1.62 9.97
N THR A 27 -8.63 -2.15 10.99
CA THR A 27 -8.79 -1.64 12.36
C THR A 27 -8.11 -0.27 12.51
N ILE A 28 -8.54 0.53 13.50
CA ILE A 28 -7.90 1.81 13.84
C ILE A 28 -6.39 1.64 14.07
N SER A 29 -6.00 0.54 14.71
CA SER A 29 -4.58 0.22 14.94
C SER A 29 -3.82 0.00 13.65
N GLN A 30 -4.45 -0.60 12.62
CA GLN A 30 -3.85 -0.80 11.31
C GLN A 30 -3.79 0.52 10.53
N LEU A 31 -4.82 1.36 10.59
CA LEU A 31 -4.81 2.69 9.98
C LEU A 31 -3.71 3.59 10.57
N LYS A 32 -3.52 3.56 11.89
CA LYS A 32 -2.39 4.24 12.55
C LYS A 32 -1.03 3.71 12.11
N GLN A 33 -0.92 2.39 11.86
CA GLN A 33 0.31 1.80 11.30
C GLN A 33 0.57 2.29 9.87
N ILE A 34 -0.47 2.40 9.04
CA ILE A 34 -0.36 2.98 7.68
C ILE A 34 0.19 4.40 7.78
N LEU A 35 -0.47 5.28 8.54
CA LEU A 35 -0.01 6.65 8.73
C LEU A 35 1.45 6.71 9.25
N SER A 36 1.83 5.81 10.16
CA SER A 36 3.21 5.70 10.63
C SER A 36 4.21 5.30 9.55
N ILE A 37 3.85 4.42 8.60
CA ILE A 37 4.70 4.06 7.45
C ILE A 37 4.96 5.29 6.58
N HIS A 38 3.97 6.18 6.46
CA HIS A 38 4.08 7.44 5.72
C HIS A 38 4.69 8.59 6.54
N GLY A 39 5.24 8.31 7.73
CA GLY A 39 5.97 9.30 8.52
C GLY A 39 5.14 10.16 9.47
N PHE A 40 3.82 9.93 9.57
CA PHE A 40 2.98 10.62 10.56
C PHE A 40 3.28 10.07 11.96
N LYS A 41 3.92 10.89 12.79
CA LYS A 41 4.27 10.52 14.17
C LYS A 41 3.09 10.80 15.12
N GLN A 42 2.72 9.79 15.89
CA GLN A 42 1.77 9.85 17.01
C GLN A 42 0.45 10.58 16.74
N LEU A 43 -0.46 9.90 16.03
CA LEU A 43 -1.89 10.23 16.12
C LEU A 43 -2.42 9.72 17.45
N GLY A 44 -2.30 10.55 18.51
CA GLY A 44 -2.64 10.22 19.89
C GLY A 44 -4.10 9.78 20.10
N ASN A 45 -4.91 10.59 20.79
CA ASN A 45 -6.35 10.33 20.98
C ASN A 45 -7.22 10.87 19.82
N SER A 46 -6.67 10.91 18.60
CA SER A 46 -7.42 11.28 17.40
C SER A 46 -8.61 10.35 17.22
N ARG A 47 -9.77 10.91 16.84
CA ARG A 47 -10.98 10.12 16.63
C ARG A 47 -10.79 9.21 15.43
N LYS A 48 -11.53 8.11 15.40
CA LYS A 48 -11.49 7.15 14.28
C LYS A 48 -11.74 7.85 12.94
N GLU A 49 -12.72 8.74 12.89
CA GLU A 49 -13.11 9.51 11.71
C GLU A 49 -11.93 10.33 11.17
N ASP A 50 -11.24 11.07 12.04
CA ASP A 50 -10.09 11.89 11.66
C ASP A 50 -8.94 11.02 11.10
N ILE A 51 -8.74 9.83 11.67
CA ILE A 51 -7.72 8.86 11.20
C ILE A 51 -8.08 8.29 9.83
N VAL A 52 -9.35 7.93 9.63
CA VAL A 52 -9.84 7.42 8.34
C VAL A 52 -9.71 8.50 7.27
N GLU A 53 -10.06 9.73 7.60
CA GLU A 53 -10.00 10.85 6.66
C GLU A 53 -8.55 11.22 6.30
N ALA A 54 -7.64 11.18 7.27
CA ALA A 54 -6.21 11.35 7.01
C ALA A 54 -5.66 10.25 6.09
N VAL A 55 -6.10 9.00 6.28
CA VAL A 55 -5.71 7.87 5.44
C VAL A 55 -6.29 8.01 4.02
N ARG A 56 -7.51 8.51 3.84
CA ARG A 56 -8.12 8.76 2.52
C ARG A 56 -7.39 9.82 1.70
N HIS A 57 -6.87 10.85 2.36
CA HIS A 57 -6.10 11.93 1.71
C HIS A 57 -4.60 11.64 1.61
N LEU A 58 -4.18 10.48 2.09
CA LEU A 58 -2.79 10.10 2.11
C LEU A 58 -2.32 9.77 0.70
N HIS A 59 -1.32 10.50 0.23
CA HIS A 59 -0.60 10.10 -0.97
C HIS A 59 0.22 8.84 -0.69
N MET A 60 -0.30 7.69 -1.11
CA MET A 60 0.33 6.40 -0.82
C MET A 60 1.63 6.23 -1.60
N ILE A 61 2.71 6.03 -0.87
CA ILE A 61 4.02 5.66 -1.42
C ILE A 61 3.93 4.23 -2.00
N PRO A 62 4.33 4.02 -3.27
CA PRO A 62 4.33 2.70 -3.86
C PRO A 62 5.25 1.77 -3.07
N PRO A 63 4.82 0.53 -2.81
CA PRO A 63 5.65 -0.45 -2.11
C PRO A 63 6.80 -0.89 -3.03
N VAL A 64 7.96 -0.26 -2.89
CA VAL A 64 9.18 -0.65 -3.60
C VAL A 64 9.86 -1.77 -2.82
N ARG A 65 10.13 -2.91 -3.48
CA ARG A 65 10.92 -3.99 -2.90
C ARG A 65 12.36 -3.87 -3.39
N SER A 66 13.29 -3.66 -2.46
CA SER A 66 14.72 -3.44 -2.73
C SER A 66 15.45 -4.63 -3.35
N THR A 67 14.83 -5.82 -3.38
CA THR A 67 15.43 -7.07 -3.89
C THR A 67 15.00 -7.47 -5.29
N ILE A 68 14.15 -6.68 -5.95
CA ILE A 68 13.76 -6.91 -7.35
C ILE A 68 14.47 -5.85 -8.21
N THR A 69 15.64 -6.21 -8.74
CA THR A 69 16.34 -5.48 -9.81
C THR A 69 16.00 -6.05 -11.19
N THR A 70 14.82 -6.65 -11.33
CA THR A 70 14.24 -6.99 -12.63
C THR A 70 13.18 -5.97 -12.92
N ASN A 71 13.12 -5.51 -14.18
CA ASN A 71 12.23 -4.48 -14.72
C ASN A 71 10.74 -4.78 -14.52
N LEU A 72 10.28 -4.83 -13.28
CA LEU A 72 8.87 -4.81 -12.95
C LEU A 72 8.52 -3.35 -12.81
N VAL A 73 8.08 -2.81 -13.94
CA VAL A 73 7.06 -1.78 -14.04
C VAL A 73 6.19 -1.81 -12.76
N PRO A 74 5.90 -0.66 -12.13
CA PRO A 74 5.05 -0.63 -10.93
C PRO A 74 3.86 -1.54 -11.16
N LEU A 75 3.54 -2.44 -10.22
CA LEU A 75 2.44 -3.41 -10.36
C LEU A 75 1.10 -2.72 -10.73
N ILE A 76 1.02 -1.40 -10.54
CA ILE A 76 -0.10 -0.51 -10.80
C ILE A 76 -0.10 0.02 -12.26
N SER A 77 1.06 0.05 -12.91
CA SER A 77 1.23 0.32 -14.35
C SER A 77 1.10 -0.94 -15.21
N LEU A 78 0.78 -2.12 -14.64
CA LEU A 78 0.57 -3.33 -15.44
C LEU A 78 -0.72 -3.27 -16.27
N HIS A 79 -1.70 -2.44 -15.90
CA HIS A 79 -2.89 -2.21 -16.75
C HIS A 79 -2.58 -1.31 -17.97
N ALA A 80 -1.47 -0.56 -17.96
CA ALA A 80 -1.06 0.30 -19.07
C ALA A 80 0.06 -0.32 -19.92
N ALA A 81 0.71 -1.39 -19.46
CA ALA A 81 1.78 -2.08 -20.18
C ALA A 81 1.27 -3.37 -20.83
N SER A 82 0.22 -3.28 -21.65
CA SER A 82 0.04 -4.25 -22.75
C SER A 82 0.95 -3.81 -23.90
N LEU A 83 2.27 -3.98 -23.72
CA LEU A 83 3.20 -3.87 -24.85
C LEU A 83 3.13 -5.18 -25.62
N SER A 84 2.37 -5.11 -26.71
CA SER A 84 2.34 -5.98 -27.87
C SER A 84 3.63 -6.80 -28.05
N VAL A 85 3.53 -8.12 -27.86
CA VAL A 85 4.53 -9.08 -28.35
C VAL A 85 4.33 -9.19 -29.86
N GLN A 86 4.89 -8.27 -30.63
CA GLN A 86 5.00 -8.45 -32.07
C GLN A 86 6.47 -8.47 -32.50
N GLU A 87 6.86 -9.71 -32.84
CA GLU A 87 7.61 -10.06 -34.04
C GLU A 87 9.07 -9.59 -34.11
N VAL A 88 9.97 -10.44 -33.60
CA VAL A 88 11.31 -10.57 -34.16
C VAL A 88 11.42 -11.97 -34.75
N THR A 89 10.82 -12.13 -35.92
CA THR A 89 11.35 -13.04 -36.94
C THR A 89 11.66 -12.17 -38.13
N LYS A 90 12.96 -11.99 -38.45
CA LYS A 90 13.56 -12.16 -39.79
C LYS A 90 14.86 -11.35 -39.93
N ASP A 91 15.75 -11.93 -40.73
CA ASP A 91 17.02 -11.43 -41.27
C ASP A 91 18.23 -11.55 -40.31
N MET A 92 19.32 -12.27 -40.63
CA MET A 92 19.77 -12.90 -41.87
C MET A 92 20.84 -13.97 -41.54
#